data_AF-A0A7W1DP36-F1
#
_entry.id   AF-A0A7W1DP36-F1
#
_cell.length_a   1.000
_cell.length_b   1.000
_cell.length_c   1.000
_cell.angle_alpha   90.00
_cell.angle_beta   90.00
_cell.angle_gamma   90.00
#
_symmetry.space_group_name_H-M   'P 1'
#
loop_
_entity.id
_entity.type
_entity.pdbx_description
1 polymer ?
#
loop_
_entity_poly.entity_id
_entity_poly.type
_entity_poly.pdbx_seq_one_letter_code
_entity_poly.pdbx_strand_id
1 'polypeptide(L)'
;VNRPPQIFLMNRDGTGQQMLVSLTGGAAFPSFSHNGAKLCFHSQAAPRDIYVVNIDGTNLINLTAPLPGEPAAAGANIRCDWSAKKNAIAFTSDRDGDQDIYVVEADGSGLRQLTDAVGSDANPAFSPKGDLIAFESNRDTPPGALVQNPEIYVMNADGSNQVRLTFFLNELNPSNVNVTKPTWSPKGDRISFHRRVLPNGPGTRGHLEIFTMNSDGSDVTRLTFTVDPGFSGFPSWAKWSTPE
;
A
#
# COMPACT_ATOMS: atom_id res chain seq x y z
N VAL A 1 3.25 27.97 5.32
CA VAL A 1 3.17 27.24 6.61
C VAL A 1 2.84 25.79 6.29
N ASN A 2 3.79 24.86 6.46
CA ASN A 2 3.52 23.44 6.22
C ASN A 2 2.59 22.93 7.32
N ARG A 3 1.32 22.70 6.98
CA ARG A 3 0.38 22.02 7.88
C ARG A 3 0.65 20.52 7.86
N PRO A 4 0.62 19.83 9.01
CA PRO A 4 0.72 18.38 9.02
C PRO A 4 -0.44 17.75 8.23
N PRO A 5 -0.22 16.64 7.50
CA PRO A 5 -1.29 15.93 6.81
C PRO A 5 -2.41 15.49 7.75
N GLN A 6 -3.65 15.57 7.29
CA GLN A 6 -4.85 15.23 8.04
C GLN A 6 -5.72 14.29 7.20
N ILE A 7 -6.57 13.50 7.85
CA ILE A 7 -7.51 12.61 7.17
C ILE A 7 -8.90 13.25 7.25
N PHE A 8 -9.53 13.38 6.08
CA PHE A 8 -10.89 13.89 5.91
C PHE A 8 -11.79 12.80 5.33
N LEU A 9 -13.07 12.89 5.65
CA LEU A 9 -14.16 12.16 5.01
C LEU A 9 -15.01 13.12 4.20
N MET A 10 -15.52 12.65 3.07
CA MET A 10 -16.50 13.35 2.25
C MET A 10 -17.41 12.36 1.55
N ASN A 11 -18.59 12.80 1.15
CA ASN A 11 -19.49 12.04 0.30
C ASN A 11 -18.89 11.87 -1.11
N ARG A 12 -19.36 10.87 -1.87
CA ARG A 12 -18.88 10.61 -3.24
C ARG A 12 -19.08 11.81 -4.18
N ASP A 13 -20.11 12.62 -3.94
CA ASP A 13 -20.38 13.85 -4.69
C ASP A 13 -19.51 15.05 -4.27
N GLY A 14 -18.59 14.85 -3.31
CA GLY A 14 -17.70 15.87 -2.76
C GLY A 14 -18.32 16.72 -1.63
N THR A 15 -19.58 16.50 -1.28
CA THR A 15 -20.24 17.21 -0.17
C THR A 15 -19.88 16.62 1.20
N GLY A 16 -20.27 17.29 2.27
CA GLY A 16 -20.14 16.75 3.63
C GLY A 16 -18.70 16.55 4.09
N GLN A 17 -17.75 17.33 3.55
CA GLN A 17 -16.35 17.23 3.93
C GLN A 17 -16.17 17.54 5.42
N GLN A 18 -15.59 16.61 6.16
CA GLN A 18 -15.28 16.76 7.58
C GLN A 18 -13.91 16.19 7.92
N MET A 19 -13.21 16.83 8.85
CA MET A 19 -11.95 16.33 9.36
C MET A 19 -12.22 15.17 10.31
N LEU A 20 -11.61 14.02 10.04
CA LEU A 20 -11.75 12.82 10.86
C LEU A 20 -10.56 12.65 11.81
N VAL A 21 -9.33 12.83 11.31
CA VAL A 21 -8.11 12.62 12.10
C VAL A 21 -7.15 13.80 11.93
N SER A 22 -6.66 14.30 13.08
CA SER A 22 -5.58 15.27 13.15
C SER A 22 -4.61 14.88 14.26
N LEU A 23 -3.51 14.22 13.89
CA LEU A 23 -2.42 13.89 14.80
C LEU A 23 -1.33 14.97 14.79
N THR A 24 -0.64 15.14 15.91
CA THR A 24 0.61 15.89 15.95
C THR A 24 1.61 15.28 14.96
N GLY A 25 2.14 16.10 14.03
CA GLY A 25 3.02 15.61 12.97
C GLY A 25 2.31 14.99 11.76
N GLY A 26 1.01 14.70 11.87
CA GLY A 26 0.12 14.33 10.77
C GLY A 26 -0.17 12.85 10.64
N ALA A 27 -1.19 12.54 9.83
CA ALA A 27 -1.67 11.20 9.52
C ALA A 27 -1.96 11.08 8.02
N ALA A 28 -1.68 9.94 7.42
CA ALA A 28 -1.94 9.75 6.00
C ALA A 28 -2.19 8.29 5.61
N PHE A 29 -2.61 8.14 4.36
CA PHE A 29 -2.82 6.86 3.68
C PHE A 29 -3.83 5.95 4.38
N PRO A 30 -5.07 6.44 4.53
CA PRO A 30 -6.14 5.66 5.12
C PRO A 30 -6.57 4.51 4.22
N SER A 31 -7.06 3.45 4.84
CA SER A 31 -7.72 2.34 4.19
C SER A 31 -8.96 1.92 4.99
N PHE A 32 -10.10 1.78 4.32
CA PHE A 32 -11.35 1.35 4.95
C PHE A 32 -11.33 -0.12 5.33
N SER A 33 -11.95 -0.43 6.48
CA SER A 33 -12.35 -1.79 6.83
C SER A 33 -13.38 -2.33 5.86
N HIS A 34 -13.59 -3.65 5.87
CA HIS A 34 -14.49 -4.32 4.94
C HIS A 34 -15.93 -3.80 4.97
N ASN A 35 -16.43 -3.55 6.17
CA ASN A 35 -17.77 -3.02 6.40
C ASN A 35 -17.84 -1.48 6.37
N GLY A 36 -16.74 -0.78 6.06
CA GLY A 36 -16.68 0.68 6.04
C GLY A 36 -16.79 1.37 7.41
N ALA A 37 -16.86 0.63 8.52
CA ALA A 37 -17.06 1.19 9.85
C ALA A 37 -15.79 1.80 10.47
N LYS A 38 -14.61 1.41 9.99
CA LYS A 38 -13.31 1.84 10.52
C LYS A 38 -12.34 2.22 9.40
N LEU A 39 -11.34 3.00 9.75
CA LEU A 39 -10.14 3.22 8.94
C LEU A 39 -8.92 2.66 9.68
N CYS A 40 -7.99 2.06 8.95
CA CYS A 40 -6.59 2.04 9.37
C CYS A 40 -5.84 3.15 8.63
N PHE A 41 -4.76 3.67 9.22
CA PHE A 41 -3.85 4.64 8.60
C PHE A 41 -2.52 4.63 9.34
N HIS A 42 -1.54 5.46 8.96
CA HIS A 42 -0.34 5.65 9.77
C HIS A 42 0.00 7.11 10.11
N SER A 43 0.66 7.31 11.26
CA SER A 43 1.25 8.58 11.66
C SER A 43 2.40 8.99 10.72
N GLN A 44 2.57 10.28 10.45
CA GLN A 44 3.64 10.79 9.59
C GLN A 44 4.91 11.16 10.37
N ALA A 45 4.76 11.55 11.64
CA ALA A 45 5.88 11.75 12.56
C ALA A 45 6.30 10.43 13.22
N ALA A 46 7.58 10.34 13.59
CA ALA A 46 8.12 9.19 14.31
C ALA A 46 7.63 9.18 15.79
N PRO A 47 7.40 8.00 16.39
CA PRO A 47 7.35 6.69 15.74
C PRO A 47 6.18 6.59 14.75
N ARG A 48 6.45 5.98 13.58
CA ARG A 48 5.42 5.75 12.57
C ARG A 48 4.72 4.45 12.88
N ASP A 49 3.44 4.55 13.20
CA ASP A 49 2.63 3.41 13.61
C ASP A 49 1.33 3.33 12.82
N ILE A 50 0.75 2.13 12.77
CA ILE A 50 -0.60 1.92 12.29
C ILE A 50 -1.59 2.28 13.39
N TYR A 51 -2.56 3.11 13.03
CA TYR A 51 -3.68 3.49 13.88
C TYR A 51 -4.97 2.95 13.29
N VAL A 52 -5.95 2.69 14.16
CA VAL A 52 -7.33 2.37 13.79
C VAL A 52 -8.26 3.38 14.43
N VAL A 53 -9.28 3.83 13.68
CA VAL A 53 -10.32 4.75 14.19
C VAL A 53 -11.68 4.36 13.62
N ASN A 54 -12.74 4.60 14.37
CA ASN A 54 -14.10 4.52 13.84
C ASN A 54 -14.38 5.65 12.85
N ILE A 55 -15.32 5.45 11.94
CA ILE A 55 -15.66 6.46 10.92
C ILE A 55 -16.33 7.71 11.49
N ASP A 56 -16.84 7.64 12.72
CA ASP A 56 -17.35 8.77 13.50
C ASP A 56 -16.26 9.51 14.29
N GLY A 57 -14.99 9.10 14.17
CA GLY A 57 -13.83 9.68 14.85
C GLY A 57 -13.58 9.13 16.25
N THR A 58 -14.43 8.23 16.76
CA THR A 58 -14.25 7.62 18.08
C THR A 58 -13.25 6.45 18.04
N ASN A 59 -12.83 5.98 19.22
CA ASN A 59 -11.97 4.80 19.39
C ASN A 59 -10.70 4.83 18.54
N LEU A 60 -10.03 5.98 18.50
CA LEU A 60 -8.70 6.10 17.94
C LEU A 60 -7.71 5.31 18.80
N ILE A 61 -7.10 4.28 18.22
CA ILE A 61 -6.15 3.39 18.88
C ILE A 61 -4.85 3.38 18.05
N ASN A 62 -3.70 3.50 18.72
CA ASN A 62 -2.42 3.14 18.13
C ASN A 62 -2.28 1.61 18.18
N LEU A 63 -2.45 0.95 17.03
CA LEU A 63 -2.50 -0.51 16.94
C LEU A 63 -1.11 -1.14 17.03
N THR A 64 -0.07 -0.46 16.55
CA THR A 64 1.29 -1.00 16.50
C THR A 64 2.27 -0.30 17.44
N ALA A 65 1.79 0.55 18.36
CA ALA A 65 2.54 0.93 19.56
C ALA A 65 3.12 -0.34 20.20
N PRO A 66 4.31 -0.28 20.87
CA PRO A 66 5.13 -1.46 21.15
C PRO A 66 4.29 -2.66 21.54
N LEU A 67 4.15 -3.58 20.59
CA LEU A 67 3.30 -4.75 20.76
C LEU A 67 3.95 -5.67 21.79
N PRO A 68 3.17 -6.49 22.52
CA PRO A 68 3.74 -7.42 23.49
C PRO A 68 4.84 -8.29 22.86
N GLY A 69 6.07 -8.18 23.38
CA GLY A 69 7.23 -8.92 22.88
C GLY A 69 8.14 -8.15 21.90
N GLU A 70 7.78 -6.93 21.50
CA GLU A 70 8.58 -6.12 20.57
C GLU A 70 9.57 -5.17 21.30
N PRO A 71 10.73 -4.87 20.71
CA PRO A 71 11.62 -3.81 21.19
C PRO A 71 10.89 -2.46 21.23
N ALA A 72 11.20 -1.62 22.23
CA ALA A 72 10.59 -0.29 22.39
C ALA A 72 10.86 0.68 21.21
N ALA A 73 11.89 0.40 20.40
CA ALA A 73 12.21 1.09 19.16
C ALA A 73 11.75 0.26 17.95
N ALA A 74 10.46 -0.08 17.91
CA ALA A 74 9.88 -0.77 16.76
C ALA A 74 10.13 0.06 15.49
N GLY A 75 10.49 -0.63 14.40
CA GLY A 75 10.62 -0.03 13.08
C GLY A 75 9.34 0.73 12.66
N ALA A 76 9.46 1.58 11.63
CA ALA A 76 8.34 2.29 11.06
C ALA A 76 7.29 1.32 10.50
N ASN A 77 6.09 1.36 11.05
CA ASN A 77 4.93 0.64 10.55
C ASN A 77 4.10 1.59 9.66
N ILE A 78 4.00 1.28 8.37
CA ILE A 78 3.37 2.14 7.37
C ILE A 78 2.49 1.34 6.42
N ARG A 79 1.63 2.02 5.66
CA ARG A 79 0.88 1.45 4.53
C ARG A 79 0.02 0.24 4.91
N CYS A 80 -1.05 0.48 5.65
CA CYS A 80 -1.94 -0.58 6.07
C CYS A 80 -3.04 -0.89 5.04
N ASP A 81 -3.52 -2.13 5.06
CA ASP A 81 -4.72 -2.54 4.36
C ASP A 81 -5.52 -3.60 5.12
N TRP A 82 -6.85 -3.48 5.10
CA TRP A 82 -7.77 -4.36 5.80
C TRP A 82 -8.15 -5.59 4.99
N SER A 83 -8.12 -6.76 5.63
CA SER A 83 -8.70 -7.99 5.08
C SER A 83 -10.23 -7.93 5.03
N ALA A 84 -10.81 -8.49 3.97
CA ALA A 84 -12.26 -8.70 3.85
C ALA A 84 -12.76 -9.89 4.68
N LYS A 85 -11.89 -10.89 4.87
CA LYS A 85 -12.25 -12.22 5.39
C LYS A 85 -11.95 -12.37 6.87
N LYS A 86 -10.92 -11.69 7.35
CA LYS A 86 -10.46 -11.71 8.75
C LYS A 86 -10.50 -10.31 9.30
N ASN A 87 -10.61 -10.18 10.63
CA ASN A 87 -10.49 -8.90 11.32
C ASN A 87 -9.00 -8.50 11.46
N ALA A 88 -8.27 -8.49 10.35
CA ALA A 88 -6.82 -8.36 10.32
C ALA A 88 -6.37 -7.26 9.35
N ILE A 89 -5.21 -6.69 9.64
CA ILE A 89 -4.60 -5.59 8.91
C ILE A 89 -3.19 -6.00 8.49
N ALA A 90 -2.92 -5.97 7.19
CA ALA A 90 -1.57 -6.12 6.65
C ALA A 90 -0.91 -4.74 6.57
N PHE A 91 0.40 -4.66 6.77
CA PHE A 91 1.15 -3.41 6.73
C PHE A 91 2.63 -3.67 6.46
N THR A 92 3.35 -2.63 6.04
CA THR A 92 4.80 -2.66 5.87
C THR A 92 5.49 -2.28 7.17
N SER A 93 6.54 -3.01 7.55
CA SER A 93 7.38 -2.70 8.71
C SER A 93 8.85 -2.90 8.38
N ASP A 94 9.73 -2.07 8.94
CA ASP A 94 11.19 -2.22 8.87
C ASP A 94 11.82 -2.73 10.19
N ARG A 95 11.03 -3.42 11.02
CA ARG A 95 11.40 -3.80 12.39
C ARG A 95 12.59 -4.76 12.49
N ASP A 96 12.89 -5.50 11.43
CA ASP A 96 13.94 -6.52 11.33
C ASP A 96 15.13 -6.10 10.46
N GLY A 97 15.11 -4.89 9.90
CA GLY A 97 16.25 -4.25 9.24
C GLY A 97 15.98 -3.81 7.80
N ASP A 98 15.07 -4.48 7.11
CA ASP A 98 14.52 -4.12 5.81
C ASP A 98 13.00 -4.16 5.83
N GLN A 99 12.35 -3.67 4.77
CA GLN A 99 10.90 -3.55 4.76
C GLN A 99 10.27 -4.89 4.40
N ASP A 100 9.38 -5.35 5.26
CA ASP A 100 8.63 -6.57 5.07
C ASP A 100 7.13 -6.37 5.29
N ILE A 101 6.33 -7.29 4.76
CA ILE A 101 4.90 -7.33 4.98
C ILE A 101 4.61 -8.12 6.24
N TYR A 102 3.89 -7.48 7.14
CA TYR A 102 3.38 -8.09 8.36
C TYR A 102 1.86 -7.99 8.39
N VAL A 103 1.26 -8.77 9.27
CA VAL A 103 -0.17 -8.69 9.57
C VAL A 103 -0.40 -8.84 11.06
N VAL A 104 -1.43 -8.14 11.53
CA VAL A 104 -1.87 -8.13 12.93
C VAL A 104 -3.40 -8.17 12.95
N GLU A 105 -3.97 -8.81 13.97
CA GLU A 105 -5.41 -8.74 14.21
C GLU A 105 -5.77 -7.32 14.70
N ALA A 106 -7.01 -6.88 14.47
CA ALA A 106 -7.41 -5.50 14.78
C ALA A 106 -7.51 -5.18 16.29
N ASP A 107 -7.30 -6.18 17.15
CA ASP A 107 -7.13 -6.03 18.59
C ASP A 107 -5.64 -5.92 19.02
N GLY A 108 -4.71 -5.97 18.07
CA GLY A 108 -3.26 -5.91 18.29
C GLY A 108 -2.60 -7.27 18.54
N SER A 109 -3.38 -8.36 18.59
CA SER A 109 -2.83 -9.71 18.76
C SER A 109 -2.39 -10.33 17.43
N GLY A 110 -1.71 -11.48 17.52
CA GLY A 110 -1.43 -12.31 16.36
C GLY A 110 -0.49 -11.67 15.33
N LEU A 111 0.38 -10.74 15.75
CA LEU A 111 1.42 -10.19 14.89
C LEU A 111 2.25 -11.32 14.26
N ARG A 112 2.37 -11.30 12.93
CA ARG A 112 3.19 -12.26 12.19
C ARG A 112 3.78 -11.62 10.93
N GLN A 113 5.00 -12.05 10.61
CA GLN A 113 5.69 -11.74 9.37
C GLN A 113 5.14 -12.60 8.23
N LEU A 114 4.96 -12.01 7.04
CA LEU A 114 4.49 -12.70 5.83
C LEU A 114 5.59 -12.87 4.78
N THR A 115 6.57 -11.97 4.78
CA THR A 115 7.71 -11.95 3.86
C THR A 115 8.99 -11.77 4.64
N ASP A 116 10.08 -12.37 4.16
CA ASP A 116 11.41 -12.35 4.76
C ASP A 116 12.53 -12.38 3.69
N ALA A 117 12.18 -12.05 2.45
CA ALA A 117 13.10 -12.11 1.33
C ALA A 117 13.99 -10.86 1.31
N VAL A 118 15.30 -11.04 1.11
CA VAL A 118 16.25 -9.93 1.02
C VAL A 118 15.76 -8.89 0.01
N GLY A 119 15.53 -7.67 0.48
CA GLY A 119 14.97 -6.60 -0.33
C GLY A 119 13.97 -5.78 0.45
N SER A 120 13.07 -5.11 -0.25
CA SER A 120 11.99 -4.34 0.33
C SER A 120 10.69 -4.85 -0.25
N ASP A 121 9.85 -5.37 0.63
CA ASP A 121 8.46 -5.73 0.40
C ASP A 121 7.56 -4.67 1.06
N ALA A 122 6.72 -4.02 0.25
CA ALA A 122 5.97 -2.85 0.70
C ALA A 122 4.55 -2.77 0.11
N ASN A 123 3.76 -1.85 0.65
CA ASN A 123 2.44 -1.46 0.13
C ASN A 123 1.48 -2.65 -0.08
N PRO A 124 1.18 -3.43 0.96
CA PRO A 124 0.27 -4.57 0.83
C PRO A 124 -1.15 -4.11 0.52
N ALA A 125 -1.86 -4.92 -0.27
CA ALA A 125 -3.27 -4.72 -0.59
C ALA A 125 -4.00 -6.07 -0.63
N PHE A 126 -4.98 -6.23 0.25
CA PHE A 126 -5.83 -7.40 0.24
C PHE A 126 -6.74 -7.40 -1.00
N SER A 127 -6.90 -8.58 -1.58
CA SER A 127 -7.97 -8.85 -2.54
C SER A 127 -9.35 -8.67 -1.90
N PRO A 128 -10.41 -8.39 -2.68
CA PRO A 128 -11.75 -8.18 -2.13
C PRO A 128 -12.33 -9.41 -1.44
N LYS A 129 -11.84 -10.62 -1.77
CA LYS A 129 -12.19 -11.87 -1.10
C LYS A 129 -11.36 -12.12 0.16
N GLY A 130 -10.28 -11.37 0.36
CA GLY A 130 -9.38 -11.46 1.50
C GLY A 130 -8.52 -12.73 1.56
N ASP A 131 -8.43 -13.48 0.45
CA ASP A 131 -7.65 -14.71 0.31
C ASP A 131 -6.25 -14.47 -0.28
N LEU A 132 -6.07 -13.38 -1.03
CA LEU A 132 -4.79 -12.94 -1.59
C LEU A 132 -4.36 -11.57 -1.07
N ILE A 133 -3.05 -11.31 -1.09
CA ILE A 133 -2.40 -10.00 -0.88
C ILE A 133 -1.53 -9.70 -2.09
N ALA A 134 -1.76 -8.56 -2.74
CA ALA A 134 -0.81 -8.00 -3.71
C ALA A 134 0.15 -7.05 -2.98
N PHE A 135 1.41 -7.01 -3.38
CA PHE A 135 2.41 -6.15 -2.75
C PHE A 135 3.50 -5.77 -3.75
N GLU A 136 4.26 -4.74 -3.42
CA GLU A 136 5.45 -4.29 -4.13
C GLU A 136 6.66 -5.02 -3.58
N SER A 137 7.55 -5.52 -4.45
CA SER A 137 8.80 -6.13 -4.02
C SER A 137 9.94 -5.81 -4.95
N ASN A 138 11.10 -5.43 -4.40
CA ASN A 138 12.34 -5.27 -5.17
C ASN A 138 13.30 -6.47 -5.05
N ARG A 139 12.86 -7.61 -4.49
CA ARG A 139 13.69 -8.78 -4.16
C ARG A 139 14.47 -9.40 -5.33
N ASP A 140 14.02 -9.16 -6.56
CA ASP A 140 14.69 -9.62 -7.78
C ASP A 140 15.66 -8.59 -8.38
N THR A 141 15.88 -7.47 -7.69
CA THR A 141 16.86 -6.47 -8.12
C THR A 141 18.24 -7.12 -8.12
N PRO A 142 18.96 -7.14 -9.26
CA PRO A 142 20.29 -7.75 -9.30
C PRO A 142 21.24 -7.10 -8.28
N PRO A 143 22.10 -7.89 -7.61
CA PRO A 143 23.11 -7.35 -6.70
C PRO A 143 23.98 -6.29 -7.39
N GLY A 144 24.15 -5.13 -6.75
CA GLY A 144 24.93 -4.01 -7.29
C GLY A 144 24.23 -3.20 -8.38
N ALA A 145 22.94 -3.43 -8.65
CA ALA A 145 22.17 -2.57 -9.54
C ALA A 145 22.14 -1.12 -9.01
N LEU A 146 22.39 -0.17 -9.90
CA LEU A 146 22.37 1.27 -9.57
C LEU A 146 20.96 1.79 -9.25
N VAL A 147 19.94 1.03 -9.63
CA VAL A 147 18.52 1.40 -9.51
C VAL A 147 17.76 0.16 -9.05
N GLN A 148 16.97 0.31 -7.99
CA GLN A 148 16.06 -0.74 -7.53
C GLN A 148 14.94 -0.94 -8.54
N ASN A 149 14.50 -2.18 -8.71
CA ASN A 149 13.41 -2.52 -9.60
C ASN A 149 12.29 -3.22 -8.81
N PRO A 150 11.37 -2.46 -8.22
CA PRO A 150 10.19 -3.04 -7.61
C PRO A 150 9.22 -3.56 -8.66
N GLU A 151 8.63 -4.71 -8.35
CA GLU A 151 7.67 -5.45 -9.17
C GLU A 151 6.42 -5.72 -8.33
N ILE A 152 5.29 -5.97 -8.99
CA ILE A 152 4.09 -6.43 -8.30
C ILE A 152 4.16 -7.93 -8.09
N TYR A 153 3.96 -8.32 -6.85
CA TYR A 153 3.83 -9.68 -6.39
C TYR A 153 2.43 -9.93 -5.85
N VAL A 154 2.05 -11.20 -5.80
CA VAL A 154 0.86 -11.69 -5.10
C VAL A 154 1.23 -12.87 -4.22
N MET A 155 0.54 -13.02 -3.10
CA MET A 155 0.66 -14.17 -2.22
C MET A 155 -0.70 -14.53 -1.63
N ASN A 156 -0.80 -15.73 -1.05
CA ASN A 156 -1.91 -16.06 -0.17
C ASN A 156 -1.91 -15.13 1.06
N ALA A 157 -3.09 -14.88 1.62
CA ALA A 157 -3.24 -14.05 2.82
C ALA A 157 -2.50 -14.58 4.05
N ASP A 158 -2.07 -15.85 4.05
CA ASP A 158 -1.23 -16.43 5.08
C ASP A 158 0.28 -16.24 4.84
N GLY A 159 0.69 -15.68 3.70
CA GLY A 159 2.10 -15.46 3.32
C GLY A 159 2.67 -16.53 2.38
N SER A 160 1.95 -17.64 2.17
CA SER A 160 2.39 -18.71 1.26
C SER A 160 2.19 -18.35 -0.22
N ASN A 161 2.81 -19.12 -1.12
CA ASN A 161 2.65 -19.02 -2.57
C ASN A 161 2.91 -17.61 -3.12
N GLN A 162 4.05 -17.03 -2.77
CA GLN A 162 4.47 -15.73 -3.30
C GLN A 162 4.88 -15.87 -4.76
N VAL A 163 4.23 -15.12 -5.65
CA VAL A 163 4.42 -15.17 -7.10
C VAL A 163 4.57 -13.75 -7.65
N ARG A 164 5.58 -13.56 -8.51
CA ARG A 164 5.79 -12.31 -9.25
C ARG A 164 4.79 -12.20 -10.42
N LEU A 165 4.11 -11.07 -10.53
CA LEU A 165 3.13 -10.80 -11.58
C LEU A 165 3.67 -9.90 -12.70
N THR A 166 4.59 -8.99 -12.41
CA THR A 166 5.18 -8.08 -13.41
C THR A 166 6.66 -8.36 -13.65
N PHE A 167 7.16 -8.03 -14.85
CA PHE A 167 8.54 -8.34 -15.27
C PHE A 167 9.19 -7.15 -15.98
N PHE A 168 9.12 -5.95 -15.37
CA PHE A 168 9.63 -4.71 -15.95
C PHE A 168 11.15 -4.69 -16.13
N LEU A 169 11.91 -5.51 -15.38
CA LEU A 169 13.35 -5.72 -15.60
C LEU A 169 13.70 -6.15 -17.04
N ASN A 170 12.77 -6.82 -17.74
CA ASN A 170 13.01 -7.37 -19.07
C ASN A 170 12.74 -6.35 -20.19
N GLU A 171 12.33 -5.13 -19.87
CA GLU A 171 12.07 -4.09 -20.87
C GLU A 171 13.38 -3.56 -21.48
N LEU A 172 13.35 -3.18 -22.76
CA LEU A 172 14.50 -2.69 -23.53
C LEU A 172 15.15 -1.41 -22.95
N ASN A 173 14.52 -0.77 -21.96
CA ASN A 173 15.05 0.38 -21.24
C ASN A 173 14.51 0.36 -19.80
N PRO A 174 15.05 -0.49 -18.91
CA PRO A 174 14.59 -0.61 -17.54
C PRO A 174 15.03 0.64 -16.79
N SER A 175 14.15 1.63 -16.79
CA SER A 175 14.37 2.86 -16.04
C SER A 175 14.05 2.68 -14.56
N ASN A 176 14.15 3.73 -13.75
CA ASN A 176 13.71 3.73 -12.35
C ASN A 176 12.21 3.44 -12.27
N VAL A 177 11.83 2.16 -12.40
CA VAL A 177 10.47 1.64 -12.43
C VAL A 177 9.98 1.58 -11.01
N ASN A 178 9.83 2.75 -10.40
CA ASN A 178 9.15 2.85 -9.14
C ASN A 178 7.69 2.47 -9.37
N VAL A 179 7.32 1.28 -8.93
CA VAL A 179 5.99 0.70 -9.02
C VAL A 179 5.47 0.66 -7.60
N THR A 180 4.38 1.36 -7.29
CA THR A 180 3.86 1.30 -5.91
C THR A 180 2.35 1.22 -5.88
N LYS A 181 1.87 0.80 -4.71
CA LYS A 181 0.46 0.75 -4.33
C LYS A 181 -0.40 -0.07 -5.30
N PRO A 182 -0.20 -1.40 -5.36
CA PRO A 182 -1.21 -2.26 -5.92
C PRO A 182 -2.54 -2.03 -5.18
N THR A 183 -3.63 -2.07 -5.92
CA THR A 183 -5.00 -2.06 -5.39
C THR A 183 -5.86 -2.93 -6.29
N TRP A 184 -6.75 -3.70 -5.67
CA TRP A 184 -7.62 -4.63 -6.38
C TRP A 184 -8.90 -3.95 -6.79
N SER A 185 -9.33 -4.22 -8.02
CA SER A 185 -10.71 -4.00 -8.45
C SER A 185 -11.70 -4.72 -7.49
N PRO A 186 -12.92 -4.21 -7.30
CA PRO A 186 -13.87 -4.81 -6.36
C PRO A 186 -14.30 -6.24 -6.71
N LYS A 187 -14.13 -6.66 -7.97
CA LYS A 187 -14.36 -8.05 -8.41
C LYS A 187 -13.16 -8.97 -8.14
N GLY A 188 -11.97 -8.39 -7.93
CA GLY A 188 -10.73 -9.11 -7.73
C GLY A 188 -10.12 -9.68 -9.02
N ASP A 189 -10.62 -9.29 -10.19
CA ASP A 189 -10.14 -9.76 -11.50
C ASP A 189 -9.05 -8.86 -12.10
N ARG A 190 -8.93 -7.63 -11.62
CA ARG A 190 -7.88 -6.68 -11.99
C ARG A 190 -7.15 -6.09 -10.80
N ILE A 191 -5.89 -5.71 -11.04
CA ILE A 191 -5.05 -4.92 -10.14
C ILE A 191 -4.71 -3.61 -10.86
N SER A 192 -4.69 -2.49 -10.13
CA SER A 192 -4.05 -1.25 -10.62
C SER A 192 -2.92 -0.83 -9.70
N PHE A 193 -1.94 -0.15 -10.27
CA PHE A 193 -0.76 0.36 -9.60
C PHE A 193 -0.31 1.62 -10.34
N HIS A 194 0.56 2.43 -9.74
CA HIS A 194 1.30 3.39 -10.53
C HIS A 194 2.67 2.85 -10.87
N ARG A 195 3.23 3.31 -11.98
CA ARG A 195 4.60 3.03 -12.39
C ARG A 195 5.24 4.28 -12.96
N ARG A 196 6.53 4.43 -12.70
CA ARG A 196 7.33 5.47 -13.31
C ARG A 196 7.74 5.09 -14.74
N VAL A 197 7.53 6.00 -15.69
CA VAL A 197 7.80 5.82 -17.13
C VAL A 197 8.77 6.91 -17.61
N LEU A 198 9.80 6.52 -18.37
CA LEU A 198 10.73 7.42 -19.07
C LEU A 198 10.36 7.61 -20.56
N PRO A 199 10.86 8.67 -21.25
CA PRO A 199 11.32 9.99 -20.75
C PRO A 199 10.60 11.15 -21.47
N ASN A 200 10.97 12.39 -21.16
CA ASN A 200 11.13 13.45 -22.17
C ASN A 200 12.47 14.20 -21.94
N GLY A 201 13.60 13.46 -21.91
CA GLY A 201 14.96 14.02 -22.00
C GLY A 201 15.96 13.62 -20.89
N PRO A 202 17.28 13.79 -21.13
CA PRO A 202 18.32 13.59 -20.12
C PRO A 202 18.11 14.49 -18.90
N GLY A 203 18.24 13.94 -17.69
CA GLY A 203 18.05 14.69 -16.43
C GLY A 203 16.59 14.87 -16.00
N THR A 204 15.61 14.36 -16.76
CA THR A 204 14.22 14.34 -16.31
C THR A 204 14.02 13.28 -15.24
N ARG A 205 13.19 13.58 -14.24
CA ARG A 205 12.82 12.57 -13.25
C ARG A 205 11.91 11.51 -13.89
N GLY A 206 11.23 11.74 -15.02
CA GLY A 206 10.22 10.82 -15.61
C GLY A 206 8.80 11.03 -15.03
N HIS A 207 7.79 10.38 -15.63
CA HIS A 207 6.36 10.52 -15.29
C HIS A 207 5.88 9.38 -14.41
N LEU A 208 4.95 9.65 -13.48
CA LEU A 208 4.19 8.58 -12.82
C LEU A 208 2.87 8.43 -13.54
N GLU A 209 2.53 7.19 -13.85
CA GLU A 209 1.35 6.83 -14.63
C GLU A 209 0.63 5.67 -13.99
N ILE A 210 -0.68 5.63 -14.15
CA ILE A 210 -1.52 4.55 -13.66
C ILE A 210 -1.52 3.44 -14.70
N PHE A 211 -1.34 2.22 -14.23
CA PHE A 211 -1.43 0.99 -15.00
C PHE A 211 -2.50 0.08 -14.38
N THR A 212 -3.02 -0.82 -15.19
CA THR A 212 -3.84 -1.95 -14.75
C THR A 212 -3.33 -3.25 -15.37
N MET A 213 -3.64 -4.38 -14.74
CA MET A 213 -3.39 -5.71 -15.26
C MET A 213 -4.47 -6.67 -14.76
N ASN A 214 -4.60 -7.84 -15.38
CA ASN A 214 -5.37 -8.93 -14.83
C ASN A 214 -4.74 -9.45 -13.53
N SER A 215 -5.52 -10.08 -12.66
CA SER A 215 -5.06 -10.61 -11.37
C SER A 215 -3.98 -11.69 -11.49
N ASP A 216 -3.81 -12.29 -12.66
CA ASP A 216 -2.77 -13.26 -12.98
C ASP A 216 -1.48 -12.63 -13.55
N GLY A 217 -1.42 -11.29 -13.63
CA GLY A 217 -0.29 -10.53 -14.17
C GLY A 217 -0.31 -10.33 -15.69
N SER A 218 -1.27 -10.91 -16.41
CA SER A 218 -1.44 -10.66 -17.85
C SER A 218 -2.06 -9.30 -18.13
N ASP A 219 -2.04 -8.85 -19.39
CA ASP A 219 -2.72 -7.63 -19.86
C ASP A 219 -2.28 -6.32 -19.16
N VAL A 220 -0.97 -6.19 -18.87
CA VAL A 220 -0.41 -4.96 -18.30
C VAL A 220 -0.61 -3.78 -19.26
N THR A 221 -1.48 -2.85 -18.89
CA THR A 221 -1.95 -1.74 -19.72
C THR A 221 -1.81 -0.40 -19.00
N ARG A 222 -1.26 0.61 -19.69
CA ARG A 222 -1.18 1.99 -19.19
C ARG A 222 -2.53 2.70 -19.39
N LEU A 223 -3.05 3.35 -18.34
CA LEU A 223 -4.33 4.06 -18.35
C LEU A 223 -4.20 5.59 -18.48
N THR A 224 -3.12 6.17 -17.97
CA THR A 224 -2.91 7.62 -18.01
C THR A 224 -1.69 8.00 -18.85
N PHE A 225 -1.76 9.17 -19.47
CA PHE A 225 -0.73 9.69 -20.37
C PHE A 225 -0.53 11.18 -20.08
N THR A 226 0.31 11.47 -19.08
CA THR A 226 0.64 12.84 -18.67
C THR A 226 1.75 13.44 -19.53
N VAL A 227 1.75 14.77 -19.65
CA VAL A 227 2.81 15.57 -20.30
C VAL A 227 3.84 16.04 -19.27
N ASP A 228 5.07 16.34 -19.71
CA ASP A 228 6.19 16.67 -18.81
C ASP A 228 6.15 18.11 -18.26
N PRO A 229 6.21 18.34 -16.92
CA PRO A 229 6.15 17.36 -15.82
C PRO A 229 4.72 16.97 -15.43
N GLY A 230 4.51 15.66 -15.25
CA GLY A 230 3.20 15.05 -14.97
C GLY A 230 3.26 13.93 -13.92
N PHE A 231 2.21 13.85 -13.10
CA PHE A 231 2.08 12.88 -12.01
C PHE A 231 0.64 12.33 -11.97
N SER A 232 0.47 11.06 -12.35
CA SER A 232 -0.71 10.25 -12.08
C SER A 232 -0.31 9.11 -11.16
N GLY A 233 -0.71 9.18 -9.90
CA GLY A 233 -0.29 8.19 -8.91
C GLY A 233 -1.31 8.00 -7.81
N PHE A 234 -1.12 6.93 -7.03
CA PHE A 234 -2.00 6.52 -5.94
C PHE A 234 -3.41 6.14 -6.44
N PRO A 235 -3.50 5.27 -7.47
CA PRO A 235 -4.81 4.76 -7.87
C PRO A 235 -5.46 4.03 -6.69
N SER A 236 -6.78 4.12 -6.62
CA SER A 236 -7.59 3.39 -5.66
C SER A 236 -8.83 2.89 -6.37
N TRP A 237 -9.10 1.60 -6.28
CA TRP A 237 -10.42 1.07 -6.63
C TRP A 237 -11.36 1.25 -5.45
N ALA A 238 -12.66 1.36 -5.73
CA ALA A 238 -13.66 1.16 -4.69
C ALA A 238 -13.45 -0.26 -4.14
N LYS A 239 -13.11 -0.35 -2.85
CA LYS A 239 -12.75 -1.63 -2.22
C LYS A 239 -13.89 -2.65 -2.25
N TRP A 240 -15.13 -2.15 -2.14
CA TRP A 240 -16.32 -2.98 -1.98
C TRP A 240 -17.34 -2.53 -3.01
N SER A 241 -17.92 -3.51 -3.72
CA SER A 241 -19.17 -3.24 -4.42
C SER A 241 -20.25 -3.07 -3.36
N THR A 242 -20.91 -1.93 -3.32
CA THR A 242 -22.25 -1.89 -2.74
C THR A 242 -23.11 -2.80 -3.63
N PRO A 243 -23.81 -3.80 -3.08
CA PRO A 243 -24.91 -4.41 -3.83
C PRO A 243 -25.85 -3.27 -4.24
N GLU A 244 -26.13 -3.16 -5.54
CA GLU A 244 -27.22 -2.32 -6.04
C GLU A 244 -28.57 -2.79 -5.51
#